data_AF-A0A957ZGI3-F1
#
_entry.id   AF-A0A957ZGI3-F1
#
_cell.length_a   1.000
_cell.length_b   1.000
_cell.length_c   1.000
_cell.angle_alpha   90.00
_cell.angle_beta   90.00
_cell.angle_gamma   90.00
#
_symmetry.space_group_name_H-M   'P 1'
#
loop_
_entity.id
_entity.type
_entity.pdbx_description
1 polymer ?
#
loop_
_entity_poly.entity_id
_entity_poly.type
_entity_poly.pdbx_seq_one_letter_code
_entity_poly.pdbx_strand_id
1 'polypeptide(L)'
;ASIKLNDDGSFNLLVGATDLGTGSDTVLAQIAAETLGVPLEQIIIYSSDTDFTPFDTGAYASSTTYISGGAVLKAAEEVREQIVRHAANHLLTGMDADRLWLEDGAVVAPDGRRVSLETVALHSLHQADQHQIMATASHMSYISPPPFAAQ
;
A
#
# COMPACT_ATOMS: atom_id res chain seq x y z
N ALA A 1 5.65 3.71 7.58
CA ALA A 1 4.37 3.91 6.87
C ALA A 1 3.40 2.82 7.29
N SER A 2 2.12 3.13 7.38
CA SER A 2 1.06 2.17 7.67
C SER A 2 -0.01 2.23 6.58
N ILE A 3 -0.49 1.09 6.14
CA ILE A 3 -1.56 0.98 5.14
C ILE A 3 -2.65 0.08 5.68
N LYS A 4 -3.90 0.49 5.50
CA LYS A 4 -5.10 -0.27 5.86
C LYS A 4 -6.07 -0.30 4.68
N LEU A 5 -6.56 -1.49 4.34
CA LEU A 5 -7.68 -1.66 3.40
C LEU A 5 -9.01 -1.30 4.10
N ASN A 6 -9.82 -0.46 3.48
CA ASN A 6 -11.16 -0.10 3.94
C ASN A 6 -12.22 -1.02 3.32
N ASP A 7 -13.41 -1.02 3.92
CA ASP A 7 -14.50 -1.91 3.53
C ASP A 7 -14.99 -1.67 2.10
N ASP A 8 -14.83 -0.45 1.58
CA ASP A 8 -15.21 -0.04 0.21
C ASP A 8 -14.11 -0.34 -0.84
N GLY A 9 -13.00 -0.94 -0.45
CA GLY A 9 -11.87 -1.23 -1.33
C GLY A 9 -10.84 -0.10 -1.46
N SER A 10 -11.05 1.04 -0.81
CA SER A 10 -10.07 2.13 -0.71
C SER A 10 -8.98 1.81 0.33
N PHE A 11 -7.91 2.60 0.36
CA PHE A 11 -6.81 2.42 1.31
C PHE A 11 -6.52 3.70 2.09
N ASN A 12 -6.40 3.57 3.41
CA ASN A 12 -5.80 4.61 4.23
C ASN A 12 -4.29 4.41 4.26
N LEU A 13 -3.55 5.42 3.82
CA LEU A 13 -2.09 5.49 3.87
C LEU A 13 -1.66 6.52 4.93
N LEU A 14 -1.02 6.07 6.00
CA LEU A 14 -0.51 6.93 7.06
C LEU A 14 1.01 7.03 6.94
N VAL A 15 1.50 8.26 6.80
CA VAL A 15 2.94 8.57 6.63
C VAL A 15 3.36 9.67 7.58
N GLY A 16 4.50 9.50 8.26
CA GLY A 16 5.05 10.56 9.11
C GLY A 16 5.76 11.65 8.29
N ALA A 17 6.06 11.40 7.02
CA ALA A 17 6.68 12.36 6.13
C ALA A 17 5.79 13.61 5.99
N THR A 18 6.41 14.79 6.13
CA THR A 18 5.71 16.07 6.00
C THR A 18 5.89 16.62 4.58
N ASP A 19 4.78 16.89 3.90
CA ASP A 19 4.83 17.63 2.64
C ASP A 19 4.89 19.14 2.90
N LEU A 20 5.99 19.76 2.48
CA LEU A 20 6.23 21.20 2.59
C LEU A 20 6.05 21.92 1.24
N GLY A 21 5.22 21.37 0.35
CA GLY A 21 5.00 21.88 -1.01
C GLY A 21 5.86 21.19 -2.08
N THR A 22 6.44 20.04 -1.74
CA THR A 22 7.25 19.20 -2.64
C THR A 22 6.41 18.20 -3.44
N GLY A 23 5.16 17.96 -3.02
CA GLY A 23 4.29 16.96 -3.61
C GLY A 23 4.59 15.54 -3.13
N SER A 24 5.22 15.39 -1.96
CA SER A 24 5.54 14.07 -1.40
C SER A 24 4.29 13.24 -1.14
N ASP A 25 3.19 13.87 -0.75
CA ASP A 25 1.94 13.15 -0.49
C ASP A 25 1.43 12.45 -1.76
N THR A 26 1.46 13.15 -2.89
CA THR A 26 1.11 12.59 -4.20
C THR A 26 2.06 11.45 -4.60
N VAL A 27 3.37 11.65 -4.45
CA VAL A 27 4.37 10.64 -4.83
C VAL A 27 4.22 9.36 -3.99
N LEU A 28 4.04 9.51 -2.67
CA LEU A 28 3.86 8.37 -1.77
C LEU A 28 2.55 7.64 -2.05
N ALA A 29 1.46 8.38 -2.32
CA ALA A 29 0.19 7.78 -2.71
C ALA A 29 0.29 7.02 -4.05
N GLN A 30 1.04 7.54 -5.03
CA GLN A 30 1.30 6.85 -6.29
C GLN A 30 2.07 5.53 -6.11
N ILE A 31 3.08 5.51 -5.22
CA ILE A 31 3.81 4.26 -4.89
C ILE A 31 2.85 3.21 -4.33
N ALA A 32 1.97 3.59 -3.40
CA ALA A 32 0.97 2.68 -2.85
C ALA A 32 -0.04 2.22 -3.90
N ALA A 33 -0.59 3.15 -4.70
CA ALA A 33 -1.59 2.87 -5.73
C ALA A 33 -1.10 1.84 -6.76
N GLU A 34 0.12 2.04 -7.29
CA GLU A 34 0.73 1.13 -8.25
C GLU A 34 0.95 -0.27 -7.65
N THR A 35 1.48 -0.32 -6.41
CA THR A 35 1.74 -1.59 -5.72
C THR A 35 0.45 -2.37 -5.43
N LEU A 36 -0.64 -1.66 -5.16
CA LEU A 36 -1.95 -2.23 -4.80
C LEU A 36 -2.89 -2.41 -5.99
N GLY A 37 -2.48 -2.01 -7.20
CA GLY A 37 -3.28 -2.18 -8.42
C GLY A 37 -4.58 -1.37 -8.43
N VAL A 38 -4.56 -0.16 -7.87
CA VAL A 38 -5.71 0.75 -7.78
C VAL A 38 -5.41 2.11 -8.38
N PRO A 39 -6.43 2.86 -8.84
CA PRO A 39 -6.24 4.25 -9.23
C PRO A 39 -5.90 5.13 -8.01
N LEU A 40 -5.22 6.25 -8.24
CA LEU A 40 -4.70 7.12 -7.16
C LEU A 40 -5.81 7.62 -6.22
N GLU A 41 -7.01 7.84 -6.74
CA GLU A 41 -8.17 8.33 -5.98
C GLU A 41 -8.65 7.34 -4.91
N GLN A 42 -8.20 6.09 -4.96
CA GLN A 42 -8.47 5.07 -3.94
C GLN A 42 -7.49 5.12 -2.76
N ILE A 43 -6.46 5.97 -2.82
CA ILE A 43 -5.50 6.15 -1.72
C ILE A 43 -5.83 7.43 -0.96
N ILE A 44 -6.29 7.25 0.28
CA ILE A 44 -6.56 8.34 1.23
C ILE A 44 -5.32 8.50 2.11
N ILE A 45 -4.55 9.57 1.86
CA ILE A 45 -3.32 9.83 2.59
C ILE A 45 -3.57 10.70 3.82
N TYR A 46 -2.98 10.30 4.95
CA TYR A 46 -2.88 11.08 6.18
C TYR A 46 -1.40 11.29 6.50
N SER A 47 -0.97 12.54 6.48
CA SER A 47 0.41 12.95 6.70
C SER A 47 0.52 13.89 7.90
N SER A 48 1.71 13.96 8.52
CA SER A 48 2.11 15.03 9.44
C SER A 48 1.33 15.19 10.76
N ASP A 49 0.61 14.17 11.21
CA ASP A 49 -0.05 14.16 12.51
C ASP A 49 0.62 13.11 13.41
N THR A 50 1.37 13.54 14.43
CA THR A 50 2.15 12.65 15.28
C THR A 50 1.30 11.77 16.20
N ASP A 51 0.02 12.11 16.41
CA ASP A 51 -0.89 11.28 17.20
C ASP A 51 -1.38 10.08 16.38
N PHE A 52 -1.37 10.18 15.04
CA PHE A 52 -1.94 9.16 14.15
C PHE A 52 -0.93 8.51 13.21
N THR A 53 0.12 9.21 12.79
CA THR A 53 1.07 8.76 11.77
C THR A 53 2.31 8.10 12.37
N PRO A 54 2.88 7.06 11.72
CA PRO A 54 4.11 6.44 12.20
C PRO A 54 5.28 7.43 12.23
N PHE A 55 6.23 7.22 13.13
CA PHE A 55 7.44 8.05 13.19
C PHE A 55 8.16 8.09 11.85
N ASP A 56 8.50 9.30 11.43
CA ASP A 56 9.37 9.61 10.30
C ASP A 56 10.28 10.76 10.73
N THR A 57 11.52 10.75 10.24
CA THR A 57 12.49 11.81 10.51
C THR A 57 12.18 13.12 9.78
N GLY A 58 11.17 13.12 8.91
CA GLY A 58 10.65 14.28 8.21
C GLY A 58 11.32 14.51 6.85
N ALA A 59 10.85 15.53 6.13
CA ALA A 59 11.40 15.89 4.83
C ALA A 59 12.72 16.66 4.97
N TYR A 60 13.84 15.93 4.92
CA TYR A 60 15.19 16.51 4.83
C TYR A 60 16.07 15.71 3.87
N ALA A 61 17.17 16.34 3.42
CA ALA A 61 18.18 15.73 2.55
C ALA A 61 17.64 15.09 1.25
N SER A 62 16.52 15.59 0.71
CA SER A 62 15.84 15.02 -0.46
C SER A 62 15.55 13.51 -0.32
N SER A 63 15.35 13.04 0.91
CA SER A 63 15.28 11.61 1.22
C SER A 63 13.86 11.04 1.18
N THR A 64 12.82 11.88 1.22
CA THR A 64 11.41 11.47 1.37
C THR A 64 10.99 10.38 0.38
N THR A 65 11.23 10.56 -0.92
CA THR A 65 10.85 9.57 -1.93
C THR A 65 11.56 8.23 -1.73
N TYR A 66 12.82 8.26 -1.30
CA TYR A 66 13.63 7.05 -1.18
C TYR A 66 13.39 6.32 0.14
N ILE A 67 13.37 7.05 1.25
CA ILE A 67 13.23 6.50 2.61
C ILE A 67 11.76 6.25 2.93
N SER A 68 10.94 7.31 2.94
CA SER A 68 9.51 7.18 3.24
C SER A 68 8.80 6.38 2.15
N GLY A 69 9.15 6.60 0.87
CA GLY A 69 8.63 5.80 -0.24
C GLY A 69 9.02 4.32 -0.16
N GLY A 70 10.24 4.00 0.27
CA GLY A 70 10.66 2.63 0.55
C GLY A 70 9.88 1.98 1.70
N ALA A 71 9.44 2.76 2.69
CA ALA A 71 8.57 2.26 3.76
C ALA A 71 7.13 2.04 3.27
N VAL A 72 6.62 2.92 2.40
CA VAL A 72 5.30 2.77 1.76
C VAL A 72 5.27 1.51 0.89
N LEU A 73 6.29 1.31 0.04
CA LEU A 73 6.40 0.14 -0.82
C LEU A 73 6.30 -1.17 -0.02
N LYS A 74 7.12 -1.31 1.05
CA LYS A 74 7.09 -2.49 1.91
C LYS A 74 5.72 -2.74 2.55
N ALA A 75 5.11 -1.69 3.10
CA ALA A 75 3.79 -1.81 3.70
C ALA A 75 2.72 -2.22 2.66
N ALA A 76 2.82 -1.69 1.44
CA ALA A 76 1.91 -2.01 0.34
C ALA A 76 2.11 -3.45 -0.16
N GLU A 77 3.35 -3.93 -0.24
CA GLU A 77 3.67 -5.33 -0.58
C GLU A 77 3.10 -6.32 0.45
N GLU A 78 3.24 -6.02 1.75
CA GLU A 78 2.68 -6.83 2.83
C GLU A 78 1.13 -6.85 2.79
N VAL A 79 0.50 -5.71 2.51
CA VAL A 79 -0.97 -5.63 2.34
C VAL A 79 -1.42 -6.40 1.10
N ARG A 80 -0.74 -6.23 -0.04
CA ARG A 80 -0.99 -6.97 -1.27
C ARG A 80 -0.93 -8.47 -1.03
N GLU A 81 0.07 -8.93 -0.29
CA GLU A 81 0.23 -10.33 0.03
C GLU A 81 -0.93 -10.88 0.88
N GLN A 82 -1.38 -10.13 1.90
CA GLN A 82 -2.56 -10.49 2.68
C GLN A 82 -3.82 -10.61 1.81
N ILE A 83 -4.06 -9.62 0.93
CA ILE A 83 -5.20 -9.61 -0.01
C ILE A 83 -5.19 -10.86 -0.89
N VAL A 84 -4.06 -11.13 -1.53
CA VAL A 84 -3.91 -12.22 -2.49
C VAL A 84 -4.04 -13.59 -1.81
N ARG A 85 -3.43 -13.77 -0.63
CA ARG A 85 -3.59 -15.01 0.14
C ARG A 85 -5.03 -15.23 0.59
N HIS A 86 -5.71 -14.17 1.08
CA HIS A 86 -7.11 -14.26 1.48
C HIS A 86 -8.01 -14.67 0.31
N ALA A 87 -7.83 -14.01 -0.83
CA ALA A 87 -8.58 -14.30 -2.04
C ALA A 87 -8.35 -15.75 -2.50
N ALA A 88 -7.10 -16.23 -2.54
CA ALA A 88 -6.79 -17.61 -2.91
C ALA A 88 -7.46 -18.64 -1.98
N ASN A 89 -7.39 -18.41 -0.67
CA ASN A 89 -7.90 -19.35 0.33
C ASN A 89 -9.43 -19.42 0.36
N HIS A 90 -10.11 -18.29 0.13
CA HIS A 90 -11.54 -18.18 0.43
C HIS A 90 -12.43 -17.86 -0.77
N LEU A 91 -11.96 -17.07 -1.73
CA LEU A 91 -12.81 -16.47 -2.77
C LEU A 91 -12.54 -17.03 -4.18
N LEU A 92 -11.29 -17.42 -4.43
CA LEU A 92 -10.76 -17.98 -5.67
C LEU A 92 -10.20 -19.38 -5.44
N THR A 93 -10.97 -20.22 -4.73
CA THR A 93 -10.54 -21.56 -4.33
C THR A 93 -10.01 -22.38 -5.51
N GLY A 94 -8.96 -23.16 -5.23
CA GLY A 94 -8.22 -23.95 -6.21
C GLY A 94 -7.15 -23.20 -7.00
N MET A 95 -6.94 -21.90 -6.74
CA MET A 95 -5.83 -21.10 -7.27
C MET A 95 -4.72 -20.94 -6.24
N ASP A 96 -3.48 -21.01 -6.69
CA ASP A 96 -2.31 -20.67 -5.87
C ASP A 96 -2.15 -19.14 -5.79
N ALA A 97 -1.84 -18.64 -4.59
CA ALA A 97 -1.72 -17.21 -4.31
C ALA A 97 -0.64 -16.52 -5.17
N ASP A 98 0.45 -17.21 -5.49
CA ASP A 98 1.54 -16.71 -6.34
C ASP A 98 1.12 -16.49 -7.81
N ARG A 99 -0.02 -17.04 -8.23
CA ARG A 99 -0.57 -16.88 -9.59
C ARG A 99 -1.59 -15.77 -9.69
N LEU A 100 -1.99 -15.17 -8.58
CA LEU A 100 -2.95 -14.06 -8.55
C LEU A 100 -2.22 -12.71 -8.60
N TRP A 101 -2.86 -11.72 -9.21
CA TRP A 101 -2.36 -10.34 -9.23
C TRP A 101 -3.47 -9.34 -8.93
N LEU A 102 -3.08 -8.11 -8.61
CA LEU A 102 -4.00 -6.99 -8.42
C LEU A 102 -4.05 -6.18 -9.70
N GLU A 103 -5.27 -5.88 -10.17
CA GLU A 103 -5.50 -5.07 -11.36
C GLU A 103 -6.91 -4.45 -11.29
N ASP A 104 -7.00 -3.15 -11.56
CA ASP A 104 -8.23 -2.35 -11.55
C ASP A 104 -9.08 -2.53 -10.28
N GLY A 105 -8.45 -2.53 -9.10
CA GLY A 105 -9.17 -2.71 -7.84
C GLY A 105 -9.78 -4.09 -7.62
N ALA A 106 -9.21 -5.11 -8.25
CA ALA A 106 -9.60 -6.50 -8.08
C ALA A 106 -8.40 -7.44 -7.98
N VAL A 107 -8.59 -8.57 -7.29
CA VAL A 107 -7.72 -9.74 -7.40
C VAL A 107 -8.13 -10.52 -8.65
N VAL A 108 -7.19 -10.79 -9.54
CA VAL A 108 -7.40 -11.45 -10.81
C VAL A 108 -6.69 -12.81 -10.83
N ALA A 109 -7.40 -13.83 -11.30
CA ALA A 109 -6.87 -15.16 -11.52
C ALA A 109 -6.54 -15.41 -13.00
N PRO A 110 -5.59 -16.32 -13.30
CA PRO A 110 -5.21 -16.65 -14.68
C PRO A 110 -6.35 -17.25 -15.52
N ASP A 111 -7.37 -17.81 -14.88
CA ASP A 111 -8.56 -18.37 -15.53
C ASP A 111 -9.63 -17.32 -15.86
N GLY A 112 -9.35 -16.04 -15.57
CA GLY A 112 -10.23 -14.90 -15.85
C GLY A 112 -11.21 -14.56 -14.72
N ARG A 113 -11.26 -15.34 -13.62
CA ARG A 113 -12.04 -14.95 -12.44
C ARG A 113 -11.45 -13.69 -11.80
N ARG A 114 -12.31 -12.80 -11.34
CA ARG A 114 -11.95 -11.55 -10.67
C ARG A 114 -12.80 -11.35 -9.42
N VAL A 115 -12.20 -10.84 -8.36
CA VAL A 115 -12.89 -10.49 -7.09
C VAL A 115 -12.48 -9.09 -6.68
N SER A 116 -13.44 -8.20 -6.44
CA SER A 116 -13.14 -6.81 -6.06
C SER A 116 -12.47 -6.72 -4.69
N LEU A 117 -11.65 -5.68 -4.49
CA LEU A 117 -11.05 -5.41 -3.18
C LEU A 117 -12.09 -5.16 -2.09
N GLU A 118 -13.22 -4.53 -2.42
CA GLU A 118 -14.38 -4.41 -1.52
C GLU A 118 -14.87 -5.79 -1.04
N THR A 119 -15.02 -6.75 -1.97
CA THR A 119 -15.44 -8.11 -1.61
C THR A 119 -14.40 -8.78 -0.70
N VAL A 120 -13.11 -8.61 -1.01
CA VAL A 120 -12.02 -9.14 -0.16
C VAL A 120 -12.07 -8.53 1.24
N ALA A 121 -12.23 -7.20 1.34
CA ALA A 121 -12.28 -6.47 2.61
C ALA A 121 -13.45 -6.94 3.48
N LEU A 122 -14.68 -6.90 2.92
CA LEU A 122 -15.88 -7.33 3.63
C LEU A 122 -15.81 -8.81 4.02
N HIS A 123 -15.29 -9.68 3.15
CA HIS A 123 -15.17 -11.09 3.46
C HIS A 123 -14.15 -11.34 4.58
N SER A 124 -12.97 -10.70 4.51
CA SER A 124 -11.92 -10.82 5.54
C SER A 124 -12.32 -10.26 6.89
N LEU A 125 -13.06 -9.15 6.92
CA LEU A 125 -13.38 -8.51 8.19
C LEU A 125 -14.63 -9.11 8.85
N HIS A 126 -15.61 -9.52 8.05
CA HIS A 126 -16.95 -9.86 8.57
C HIS A 126 -17.38 -11.32 8.38
N GLN A 127 -16.73 -12.09 7.48
CA GLN A 127 -17.23 -13.43 7.11
C GLN A 127 -16.22 -14.55 7.43
N ALA A 128 -14.95 -14.35 7.12
CA ALA A 128 -13.86 -15.30 7.35
C ALA A 128 -12.70 -14.60 8.06
N ASP A 129 -12.01 -15.31 8.95
CA ASP A 129 -10.84 -14.88 9.73
C ASP A 129 -11.02 -13.69 10.70
N GLN A 130 -12.03 -12.83 10.49
CA GLN A 130 -12.25 -11.62 11.29
C GLN A 130 -10.98 -10.76 11.38
N HIS A 131 -10.28 -10.67 10.25
CA HIS A 131 -8.95 -10.09 10.14
C HIS A 131 -9.01 -8.79 9.34
N GLN A 132 -8.47 -7.73 9.95
CA GLN A 132 -8.28 -6.45 9.27
C GLN A 132 -7.01 -6.53 8.41
N ILE A 133 -7.18 -6.42 7.09
CA ILE A 133 -6.04 -6.35 6.19
C ILE A 133 -5.36 -4.98 6.36
N MET A 134 -4.16 -5.01 6.94
CA MET A 134 -3.32 -3.83 7.17
C MET A 134 -1.86 -4.24 7.42
N ALA A 135 -0.94 -3.31 7.20
CA ALA A 135 0.48 -3.50 7.50
C ALA A 135 1.13 -2.21 7.96
N THR A 136 2.23 -2.32 8.69
CA THR A 136 3.09 -1.20 9.07
C THR A 136 4.54 -1.60 8.84
N ALA A 137 5.25 -0.83 8.02
CA ALA A 137 6.63 -1.09 7.68
C ALA A 137 7.52 0.14 7.86
N SER A 138 8.81 -0.11 8.02
CA SER A 138 9.87 0.89 8.08
C SER A 138 10.95 0.61 7.02
N HIS A 139 11.66 1.66 6.64
CA HIS A 139 12.76 1.56 5.69
C HIS A 139 13.92 2.43 6.15
N MET A 140 15.11 1.90 5.98
CA MET A 140 16.37 2.62 6.15
C MET A 140 17.30 2.23 5.01
N SER A 141 18.18 3.13 4.62
CA SER A 141 19.25 2.83 3.68
C SER A 141 20.60 3.26 4.25
N TYR A 142 21.60 2.42 4.03
CA TYR A 142 23.01 2.72 4.33
C TYR A 142 23.71 3.41 3.17
N ILE A 143 23.03 3.56 2.02
CA ILE A 143 23.56 4.15 0.80
C ILE A 143 22.68 5.34 0.43
N SER A 144 23.31 6.51 0.24
CA SER A 144 22.64 7.66 -0.34
C SER A 144 22.56 7.48 -1.86
N PRO A 145 21.36 7.47 -2.48
CA PRO A 145 21.24 7.32 -3.92
C PRO A 145 21.89 8.54 -4.59
N PRO A 146 22.90 8.38 -5.47
CA PRO A 146 23.57 9.53 -6.08
C PRO A 146 22.71 10.13 -7.20
N PRO A 147 22.15 11.34 -7.04
CA PRO A 147 21.60 12.06 -8.19
C PRO A 147 22.76 12.62 -9.03
N PHE A 148 22.61 12.60 -10.35
CA PHE A 148 23.53 13.30 -11.25
C PHE A 148 22.73 14.25 -12.14
N ALA A 149 23.35 15.37 -12.51
CA ALA A 149 22.83 16.32 -13.47
C ALA A 149 23.99 16.82 -14.34
N ALA A 150 23.69 17.11 -15.60
CA ALA A 150 24.55 17.92 -16.46
C ALA A 150 23.76 19.21 -16.76
N GLN A 151 24.38 20.36 -16.51
CA GLN A 151 23.82 21.68 -16.77
C GLN A 151 24.59 22.36 -17.89
#